data_AF-A0A7J2X9N9-F1
#
_entry.id   AF-A0A7J2X9N9-F1
#
_cell.length_a   1.000
_cell.length_b   1.000
_cell.length_c   1.000
_cell.angle_alpha   90.00
_cell.angle_beta   90.00
_cell.angle_gamma   90.00
#
_symmetry.space_group_name_H-M   'P 1'
#
loop_
_entity.id
_entity.type
_entity.pdbx_description
1 polymer ?
#
loop_
_entity_poly.entity_id
_entity_poly.type
_entity_poly.pdbx_seq_one_letter_code
_entity_poly.pdbx_strand_id
1 'polypeptide(L)'
;MSEVRELKVNRYIVIDDEPCKIVSITTSKPGKHGEAKARIEAIGVFDGQKRSVVYPVRHKVSVPIIDKRVGQILSITGGTVQLMDM
;
A
#
# COMPACT_ATOMS: atom_id res chain seq x y z
N MET A 1 -3.05 12.29 -1.38
CA MET A 1 -1.58 12.11 -1.51
C MET A 1 -0.96 12.36 -0.15
N SER A 2 0.13 11.64 0.18
CA SER A 2 0.88 11.78 1.43
C SER A 2 2.37 11.85 1.12
N GLU A 3 3.18 12.41 2.03
CA GLU A 3 4.62 12.37 1.87
C GLU A 3 5.21 11.03 2.31
N VAL A 4 6.31 10.61 1.69
CA VAL A 4 6.97 9.33 2.01
C VAL A 4 7.35 9.19 3.49
N ARG A 5 7.74 10.29 4.15
CA ARG A 5 8.03 10.29 5.60
C ARG A 5 6.83 10.01 6.49
N GLU A 6 5.61 10.13 5.98
CA GLU A 6 4.37 9.91 6.73
C GLU A 6 3.89 8.45 6.65
N LEU A 7 4.49 7.66 5.74
CA LEU A 7 4.15 6.26 5.55
C LEU A 7 4.58 5.41 6.75
N LYS A 8 3.81 4.35 7.01
CA LYS A 8 4.06 3.40 8.10
C LYS A 8 3.94 1.98 7.58
N VAL A 9 4.72 1.06 8.17
CA VAL A 9 4.56 -0.38 7.96
C VAL A 9 3.13 -0.79 8.31
N ASN A 10 2.57 -1.75 7.58
CA ASN A 10 1.16 -2.19 7.63
C ASN A 10 0.12 -1.16 7.14
N ARG A 11 0.53 -0.03 6.57
CA ARG A 11 -0.36 0.86 5.80
C ARG A 11 -0.24 0.58 4.29
N TYR A 12 -0.87 1.42 3.47
CA TYR A 12 -0.97 1.20 2.04
C TYR A 12 -0.32 2.33 1.24
N ILE A 13 0.13 2.00 0.04
CA ILE A 13 0.70 2.90 -0.96
C ILE A 13 0.30 2.37 -2.35
N VAL A 14 0.09 3.24 -3.32
CA VAL A 14 -0.05 2.81 -4.72
C VAL A 14 1.32 2.80 -5.39
N ILE A 15 1.70 1.68 -6.00
CA ILE A 15 2.93 1.51 -6.79
C ILE A 15 2.54 0.86 -8.12
N ASP A 16 2.91 1.50 -9.24
CA ASP A 16 2.56 1.03 -10.59
C ASP A 16 1.05 0.77 -10.75
N ASP A 17 0.23 1.73 -10.28
CA ASP A 17 -1.23 1.68 -10.24
C ASP A 17 -1.85 0.52 -9.42
N GLU A 18 -1.03 -0.27 -8.72
CA GLU A 18 -1.48 -1.34 -7.83
C GLU A 18 -1.47 -0.88 -6.37
N PRO A 19 -2.59 -0.99 -5.62
CA PRO A 19 -2.59 -0.77 -4.18
C PRO A 19 -1.77 -1.85 -3.48
N CYS A 20 -0.77 -1.45 -2.72
CA CYS A 20 0.16 -2.34 -2.04
C CYS A 20 0.15 -2.10 -0.53
N LYS A 21 0.23 -3.18 0.25
CA LYS A 21 0.49 -3.13 1.70
C LYS A 21 1.99 -3.00 1.95
N ILE A 22 2.39 -1.99 2.71
CA ILE A 22 3.78 -1.73 3.08
C ILE A 22 4.23 -2.76 4.11
N VAL A 23 5.30 -3.50 3.81
CA VAL A 23 5.88 -4.51 4.69
C VAL A 23 7.20 -4.06 5.32
N SER A 24 7.92 -3.13 4.69
CA SER A 24 9.16 -2.57 5.24
C SER A 24 9.37 -1.14 4.76
N ILE A 25 9.95 -0.30 5.61
CA ILE A 25 10.46 1.03 5.27
C ILE A 25 11.85 1.17 5.90
N THR A 26 12.85 1.50 5.09
CA THR A 26 14.21 1.80 5.56
C THR A 26 14.63 3.18 5.08
N THR A 27 15.02 4.06 6.00
CA THR A 27 15.48 5.40 5.67
C THR A 27 17.01 5.49 5.72
N SER A 28 17.59 6.28 4.83
CA SER A 28 19.03 6.51 4.74
C SER A 28 19.31 7.97 4.40
N LYS A 29 20.43 8.51 4.89
CA LYS A 29 20.98 9.81 4.46
C LYS A 29 22.26 9.56 3.67
N PRO A 30 22.24 9.65 2.33
CA PRO A 30 23.42 9.47 1.51
C PRO A 30 24.36 10.68 1.67
N GLY A 31 25.28 10.61 2.63
CA GLY A 31 26.26 11.67 2.92
C GLY A 31 25.75 12.78 3.86
N LYS A 32 26.64 13.74 4.16
CA LYS A 32 26.36 14.84 5.12
C LYS A 32 25.29 15.83 4.65
N HIS A 33 25.20 16.06 3.34
CA HIS A 33 24.27 17.03 2.72
C HIS A 33 23.19 16.37 1.85
N GLY A 34 23.18 15.04 1.73
CA GLY A 34 22.21 14.34 0.90
C GLY A 34 20.80 14.37 1.49
N GLU A 35 19.80 14.52 0.62
CA GLU A 35 18.41 14.36 1.02
C GLU A 35 18.16 12.92 1.49
N ALA A 36 17.46 12.78 2.61
CA ALA A 36 17.11 11.46 3.12
C ALA A 36 16.24 10.71 2.08
N LYS A 37 16.56 9.43 1.86
CA LYS A 37 15.83 8.54 0.98
C LYS A 37 15.17 7.44 1.81
N ALA A 38 13.96 7.05 1.44
CA ALA A 38 13.30 5.87 1.99
C ALA A 38 13.22 4.78 0.92
N ARG A 39 13.67 3.58 1.26
CA ARG A 39 13.34 2.35 0.53
C ARG A 39 12.06 1.78 1.14
N ILE A 40 11.06 1.55 0.31
CA ILE A 40 9.77 0.98 0.70
C ILE A 40 9.67 -0.38 0.02
N GLU A 41 9.39 -1.42 0.79
CA GLU A 41 8.98 -2.72 0.27
C GLU A 41 7.50 -2.92 0.56
N ALA A 42 6.74 -3.31 -0.45
CA ALA A 42 5.30 -3.50 -0.35
C ALA A 42 4.84 -4.73 -1.15
N ILE A 43 3.67 -5.26 -0.82
CA ILE A 43 3.05 -6.42 -1.48
C ILE A 43 1.70 -5.97 -2.05
N GLY A 44 1.43 -6.25 -3.32
CA GLY A 44 0.16 -5.91 -3.97
C GLY A 44 -1.03 -6.60 -3.30
N VAL A 45 -2.12 -5.86 -3.14
CA VAL A 45 -3.32 -6.33 -2.43
C VAL A 45 -4.08 -7.36 -3.25
N PHE A 46 -4.12 -7.20 -4.58
CA PHE A 46 -4.85 -8.11 -5.45
C PHE A 46 -3.95 -9.17 -6.09
N ASP A 47 -2.74 -8.79 -6.49
CA ASP A 47 -1.84 -9.68 -7.23
C ASP A 47 -0.80 -10.42 -6.37
N GLY A 48 -0.63 -10.01 -5.10
CA GLY A 48 0.37 -10.58 -4.20
C GLY A 48 1.83 -10.33 -4.60
N GLN A 49 2.10 -9.52 -5.63
CA GLN A 49 3.46 -9.28 -6.13
C GLN A 49 4.21 -8.34 -5.19
N LYS A 50 5.47 -8.69 -4.88
CA LYS A 50 6.36 -7.84 -4.09
C LYS A 50 6.96 -6.74 -4.97
N ARG A 51 6.88 -5.50 -4.50
CA ARG A 51 7.43 -4.30 -5.15
C ARG A 51 8.40 -3.57 -4.21
N SER A 52 9.43 -2.95 -4.77
CA SER A 52 10.40 -2.15 -4.03
C SER A 52 10.67 -0.84 -4.75
N VAL A 53 10.50 0.27 -4.03
CA VAL A 53 10.71 1.63 -4.56
C VAL A 53 11.60 2.44 -3.61
N VAL A 54 12.35 3.38 -4.18
CA VAL A 54 13.18 4.31 -3.40
C VAL A 54 12.80 5.73 -3.77
N TYR A 55 12.37 6.51 -2.78
CA TYR A 55 11.97 7.90 -2.95
C TYR A 55 12.64 8.82 -1.94
N PRO A 56 12.84 10.10 -2.28
CA PRO A 56 13.12 11.13 -1.29
C PRO A 56 12.03 11.18 -0.22
N VAL A 57 12.37 11.46 1.04
CA VAL A 57 11.41 11.42 2.16
C VAL A 57 10.29 12.47 2.04
N ARG A 58 10.48 13.53 1.25
CA ARG A 58 9.48 14.57 0.96
C ARG A 58 8.69 14.33 -0.34
N HIS A 59 8.99 13.25 -1.06
CA HIS A 59 8.25 12.91 -2.27
C HIS A 59 6.79 12.61 -1.94
N LYS A 60 5.86 13.09 -2.76
CA LYS A 60 4.42 12.83 -2.61
C LYS A 60 4.05 11.54 -3.32
N VAL A 61 3.36 10.66 -2.61
CA VAL A 61 2.86 9.38 -3.14
C VAL A 61 1.35 9.29 -3.00
N SER A 62 0.73 8.44 -3.82
CA SER A 62 -0.69 8.11 -3.68
C SER A 62 -0.88 7.06 -2.59
N VAL A 63 -1.88 7.27 -1.76
CA VAL A 63 -2.29 6.36 -0.69
C VAL A 63 -3.75 6.00 -0.97
N PRO A 64 -4.07 4.71 -1.17
CA PRO A 64 -5.43 4.29 -1.45
C PRO A 64 -6.28 4.36 -0.17
N ILE A 65 -7.56 4.61 -0.34
CA ILE A 65 -8.56 4.39 0.72
C ILE A 65 -9.01 2.95 0.59
N ILE A 66 -8.78 2.15 1.63
CA ILE A 66 -9.25 0.77 1.70
C ILE A 66 -10.39 0.69 2.69
N ASP A 67 -11.59 0.45 2.18
CA ASP A 67 -12.78 0.15 2.97
C ASP A 67 -12.88 -1.38 3.12
N LYS A 68 -12.66 -1.87 4.34
CA LYS A 68 -12.74 -3.30 4.66
C LYS A 68 -14.01 -3.54 5.46
N ARG A 69 -14.95 -4.27 4.86
CA ARG A 69 -16.21 -4.66 5.49
C ARG A 69 -16.30 -6.16 5.71
N VAL A 70 -17.13 -6.55 6.68
CA VAL A 70 -17.53 -7.94 6.87
C VAL A 70 -18.88 -8.10 6.18
N GLY A 71 -19.03 -9.14 5.36
CA GLY A 71 -20.28 -9.43 4.68
C GLY A 71 -20.76 -10.83 4.95
N GLN A 72 -22.07 -11.01 5.01
CA GLN A 72 -22.72 -12.32 5.10
C GLN A 72 -23.08 -12.83 3.71
N ILE A 73 -22.80 -14.11 3.44
CA ILE A 73 -23.26 -14.78 2.22
C ILE A 73 -24.74 -15.12 2.38
N LEU A 74 -25.59 -14.60 1.49
CA LEU A 74 -27.02 -14.89 1.47
C LEU A 74 -27.34 -16.11 0.61
N SER A 75 -26.77 -16.17 -0.59
CA SER A 75 -27.01 -17.27 -1.53
C SER A 75 -25.86 -17.41 -2.53
N ILE A 76 -25.74 -18.60 -3.10
CA ILE A 76 -24.83 -18.92 -4.20
C ILE A 76 -25.66 -19.56 -5.31
N THR A 77 -25.68 -18.95 -6.49
CA THR A 77 -26.44 -19.47 -7.64
C THR A 77 -25.51 -19.51 -8.86
N GLY A 78 -25.19 -20.71 -9.33
CA GLY A 78 -24.21 -20.91 -10.39
C GLY A 78 -22.86 -20.28 -10.03
N GLY A 79 -22.38 -19.35 -10.86
CA GLY A 79 -21.14 -18.59 -10.64
C GLY A 79 -21.30 -17.24 -9.92
N THR A 80 -22.49 -16.92 -9.40
CA THR A 80 -22.77 -15.64 -8.72
C THR A 80 -22.99 -15.84 -7.22
N VAL A 81 -22.44 -14.93 -6.40
CA VAL A 81 -22.61 -14.90 -4.94
C VAL A 81 -23.38 -13.65 -4.55
N GLN A 82 -24.45 -13.80 -3.77
CA GLN A 82 -25.15 -12.67 -3.15
C GLN A 82 -24.60 -12.42 -1.75
N LEU A 83 -24.18 -11.19 -1.50
CA LEU A 83 -23.58 -10.74 -0.24
C LEU A 83 -24.43 -9.62 0.38
N MET A 84 -24.55 -9.64 1.70
CA MET A 84 -25.11 -8.54 2.49
C MET A 84 -23.99 -7.93 3.34
N ASP A 85 -23.90 -6.61 3.38
CA ASP A 85 -23.03 -5.92 4.33
C ASP A 85 -23.52 -6.14 5.77
N MET A 86 -22.60 -6.24 6.73
CA MET A 86 -22.93 -6.41 8.16
C MET A 86 -22.76 -5.13 8.96
#